data_AF-A0A957EEC0-F1
#
_entry.id   AF-A0A957EEC0-F1
#
_cell.length_a   1.000
_cell.length_b   1.000
_cell.length_c   1.000
_cell.angle_alpha   90.00
_cell.angle_beta   90.00
_cell.angle_gamma   90.00
#
_symmetry.space_group_name_H-M   'P 1'
#
loop_
_entity.id
_entity.type
_entity.pdbx_description
1 polymer ?
#
loop_
_entity_poly.entity_id
_entity_poly.type
_entity_poly.pdbx_seq_one_letter_code
_entity_poly.pdbx_strand_id
1 'polypeptide(L)'
;MWRKLNSPTTASSAARSWAMLDAVDVQFRAILQMLGCWSPQADQLFALMARTEPAVVTTQEKLLLPQVAQAVLARTDIGVVYPKFYRQLLVNPLLRQAFVQQITQLQPDLNEP
;
A
#
# COMPACT_ATOMS: atom_id res chain seq x y z
N MET A 1 -40.69 -10.60 -28.29
CA MET A 1 -40.90 -10.43 -26.84
C MET A 1 -39.55 -10.40 -26.12
N TRP A 2 -39.15 -9.18 -25.71
CA TRP A 2 -38.17 -8.75 -24.71
C TRP A 2 -37.27 -9.83 -24.04
N ARG A 3 -36.00 -9.92 -24.46
CA ARG A 3 -34.93 -10.52 -23.66
C ARG A 3 -34.34 -9.44 -22.74
N LYS A 4 -34.50 -9.62 -21.43
CA LYS A 4 -33.83 -8.84 -20.39
C LYS A 4 -32.31 -8.96 -20.57
N LEU A 5 -31.65 -7.89 -21.00
CA LEU A 5 -30.21 -7.71 -20.89
C LEU A 5 -29.91 -7.29 -19.46
N ASN A 6 -29.67 -8.25 -18.58
CA ASN A 6 -29.03 -7.99 -17.29
C ASN A 6 -27.55 -7.71 -17.57
N SER A 7 -27.14 -6.44 -17.48
CA SER A 7 -25.74 -6.03 -17.52
C SER A 7 -25.02 -6.44 -16.23
N PRO A 8 -23.97 -7.27 -16.25
CA PRO A 8 -23.11 -7.51 -15.09
C PRO A 8 -21.83 -6.67 -15.22
N THR A 9 -21.92 -5.35 -15.34
CA THR A 9 -20.72 -4.53 -15.63
C THR A 9 -20.13 -3.83 -14.40
N THR A 10 -20.87 -3.69 -13.29
CA THR A 10 -20.40 -2.91 -12.14
C THR A 10 -19.63 -3.73 -11.11
N ALA A 11 -19.96 -5.02 -10.93
CA ALA A 11 -19.27 -5.89 -9.95
C ALA A 11 -17.83 -6.22 -10.36
N SER A 12 -17.56 -6.31 -11.67
CA SER A 12 -16.25 -6.70 -12.22
C SER A 12 -15.17 -5.63 -12.00
N SER A 13 -15.54 -4.34 -11.99
CA SER A 13 -14.58 -3.26 -11.73
C SER A 13 -14.19 -3.18 -10.25
N ALA A 14 -15.16 -3.25 -9.35
CA ALA A 14 -14.89 -3.18 -7.92
C ALA A 14 -14.09 -4.41 -7.44
N ALA A 15 -14.45 -5.62 -7.87
CA ALA A 15 -13.71 -6.84 -7.54
C ALA A 15 -12.24 -6.79 -8.03
N ARG A 16 -12.01 -6.23 -9.22
CA ARG A 16 -10.66 -6.04 -9.76
C ARG A 16 -9.88 -4.96 -8.99
N SER A 17 -10.55 -3.90 -8.54
CA SER A 17 -9.94 -2.89 -7.66
C SER A 17 -9.51 -3.49 -6.32
N TRP A 18 -10.32 -4.34 -5.70
CA TRP A 18 -9.95 -5.01 -4.45
C TRP A 18 -8.79 -5.98 -4.61
N ALA A 19 -8.80 -6.83 -5.64
CA ALA A 19 -7.71 -7.76 -5.92
C ALA A 19 -6.37 -7.05 -6.18
N MET A 20 -6.41 -5.86 -6.80
CA MET A 20 -5.21 -5.04 -7.00
C MET A 20 -4.68 -4.48 -5.67
N LEU A 21 -5.56 -4.07 -4.76
CA LEU A 21 -5.16 -3.59 -3.44
C LEU A 21 -4.59 -4.72 -2.57
N ASP A 22 -5.16 -5.93 -2.64
CA ASP A 22 -4.60 -7.11 -1.96
C ASP A 22 -3.18 -7.43 -2.44
N ALA A 23 -2.92 -7.33 -3.76
CA ALA A 23 -1.57 -7.54 -4.30
C ALA A 23 -0.57 -6.46 -3.82
N VAL A 24 -1.01 -5.19 -3.78
CA VAL A 24 -0.20 -4.09 -3.22
C VAL A 24 0.10 -4.32 -1.75
N ASP A 25 -0.86 -4.83 -0.99
CA ASP A 25 -0.72 -5.10 0.44
C ASP A 25 0.32 -6.21 0.72
N VAL A 26 0.27 -7.29 -0.06
CA VAL A 26 1.27 -8.36 -0.03
C VAL A 26 2.66 -7.82 -0.39
N GLN A 27 2.76 -7.03 -1.46
CA GLN A 27 4.03 -6.47 -1.92
C GLN A 27 4.62 -5.47 -0.93
N PHE A 28 3.80 -4.58 -0.39
CA PHE A 28 4.19 -3.62 0.63
C PHE A 28 4.80 -4.31 1.85
N ARG A 29 4.11 -5.34 2.36
CA ARG A 29 4.60 -6.16 3.47
C ARG A 29 5.92 -6.84 3.13
N ALA A 30 6.01 -7.47 1.96
CA ALA A 30 7.21 -8.19 1.52
C ALA A 30 8.44 -7.26 1.44
N ILE A 31 8.30 -6.06 0.88
CA ILE A 31 9.36 -5.05 0.81
C ILE A 31 9.85 -4.69 2.20
N LEU A 32 8.95 -4.35 3.12
CA LEU A 32 9.34 -3.97 4.48
C LEU A 32 9.96 -5.14 5.27
N GLN A 33 9.49 -6.37 5.06
CA GLN A 33 10.07 -7.56 5.68
C GLN A 33 11.48 -7.84 5.16
N MET A 34 11.67 -7.77 3.84
CA MET A 34 12.98 -7.97 3.19
C MET A 34 14.01 -6.94 3.67
N LEU A 35 13.58 -5.70 3.88
CA LEU A 35 14.43 -4.61 4.35
C LEU A 35 14.60 -4.57 5.88
N GLY A 36 13.94 -5.47 6.63
CA GLY A 36 14.02 -5.54 8.08
C GLY A 36 13.28 -4.39 8.81
N CYS A 37 12.43 -3.65 8.10
CA CYS A 37 11.66 -2.51 8.63
C CYS A 37 10.23 -2.91 9.06
N TRP A 38 9.86 -4.19 8.94
CA TRP A 38 8.55 -4.70 9.36
C TRP A 38 8.57 -5.18 10.81
N SER A 39 7.77 -4.54 11.66
CA SER A 39 7.57 -4.99 13.06
C SER A 39 6.42 -6.01 13.15
N PRO A 40 6.50 -7.02 14.04
CA PRO A 40 5.38 -7.93 14.32
C PRO A 40 4.10 -7.21 14.79
N GLN A 41 4.24 -6.05 15.41
CA GLN A 41 3.11 -5.21 15.83
C GLN A 41 2.41 -4.56 14.64
N ALA A 42 3.12 -4.38 13.52
CA ALA A 42 2.55 -3.87 12.28
C ALA A 42 1.56 -4.85 11.66
N ASP A 43 1.76 -6.17 11.79
CA ASP A 43 0.81 -7.18 11.31
C ASP A 43 -0.56 -7.03 11.97
N GLN A 44 -0.61 -6.78 13.27
CA GLN A 44 -1.86 -6.58 14.01
C GLN A 44 -2.56 -5.28 13.57
N LEU A 45 -1.80 -4.18 13.45
CA LEU A 45 -2.32 -2.92 12.98
C LEU A 45 -2.79 -3.00 11.52
N PHE A 46 -2.07 -3.72 10.68
CA PHE A 46 -2.41 -3.92 9.28
C PHE A 46 -3.69 -4.74 9.14
N ALA A 47 -3.84 -5.83 9.89
CA ALA A 47 -5.05 -6.64 9.90
C ALA A 47 -6.29 -5.84 10.38
N LEU A 48 -6.11 -4.93 11.33
CA LEU A 48 -7.17 -4.06 11.83
C LEU A 48 -7.54 -2.95 10.83
N MET A 49 -6.57 -2.47 10.04
CA MET A 49 -6.72 -1.27 9.20
C MET A 49 -6.82 -1.55 7.70
N ALA A 50 -6.62 -2.79 7.24
CA ALA A 50 -6.83 -3.18 5.85
C ALA A 50 -8.30 -3.07 5.39
N ARG A 51 -9.25 -2.89 6.32
CA ARG A 51 -10.69 -2.77 6.04
C ARG A 51 -11.24 -1.34 6.13
N THR A 52 -10.40 -0.33 6.32
CA THR A 52 -10.84 1.07 6.25
C THR A 52 -10.97 1.55 4.81
N GLU A 53 -11.99 2.39 4.55
CA GLU A 53 -12.22 2.96 3.23
C GLU A 53 -10.99 3.74 2.74
N PRO A 54 -10.69 3.69 1.42
CA PRO A 54 -9.54 4.40 0.86
C PRO A 54 -9.68 5.91 1.09
N ALA A 55 -8.78 6.46 1.91
CA ALA A 55 -8.70 7.89 2.14
C ALA A 55 -7.93 8.57 1.00
N VAL A 56 -8.27 9.83 0.72
CA VAL A 56 -7.53 10.64 -0.26
C VAL A 56 -6.11 10.88 0.24
N VAL A 57 -5.12 10.58 -0.60
CA VAL A 57 -3.72 10.89 -0.32
C VAL A 57 -3.51 12.41 -0.37
N THR A 58 -3.11 12.99 0.75
CA THR A 58 -2.88 14.43 0.88
C THR A 58 -1.60 14.85 0.16
N THR A 59 -1.52 16.12 -0.25
CA THR A 59 -0.32 16.69 -0.88
C THR A 59 0.92 16.55 0.01
N GLN A 60 0.75 16.69 1.32
CA GLN A 60 1.84 16.57 2.28
C GLN A 60 2.41 15.14 2.33
N GLU A 61 1.57 14.12 2.23
CA GLU A 61 2.02 12.72 2.18
C GLU A 61 2.78 12.43 0.89
N LYS A 62 2.32 12.96 -0.25
CA LYS A 62 3.01 12.79 -1.54
C LYS A 62 4.41 13.38 -1.53
N LEU A 63 4.60 14.51 -0.83
CA LEU A 63 5.92 15.14 -0.70
C LEU A 63 6.87 14.33 0.19
N LEU A 64 6.35 13.59 1.17
CA LEU A 64 7.15 12.77 2.09
C LEU A 64 7.49 11.40 1.51
N LEU A 65 6.70 10.87 0.57
CA LEU A 65 6.93 9.58 -0.07
C LEU A 65 8.39 9.32 -0.49
N PRO A 66 9.07 10.20 -1.25
CA PRO A 66 10.44 9.94 -1.68
C PRO A 66 11.44 9.87 -0.51
N GLN A 67 11.28 10.71 0.52
CA GLN A 67 12.14 10.67 1.71
C GLN A 67 11.92 9.39 2.51
N VAL A 68 10.66 9.01 2.73
CA VAL A 68 10.31 7.80 3.48
C VAL A 68 10.76 6.55 2.72
N ALA A 69 10.63 6.54 1.39
CA ALA A 69 11.12 5.48 0.54
C ALA A 69 12.64 5.33 0.65
N GLN A 70 13.39 6.43 0.54
CA GLN A 70 14.85 6.41 0.75
C GLN A 70 15.24 5.94 2.16
N ALA A 71 14.51 6.35 3.20
CA ALA A 71 14.75 5.90 4.57
C ALA A 71 14.56 4.38 4.71
N VAL A 72 13.50 3.82 4.10
CA VAL A 72 13.25 2.37 4.05
C VAL A 72 14.37 1.63 3.32
N LEU A 73 14.81 2.14 2.17
CA LEU A 73 15.93 1.57 1.42
C LEU A 73 17.24 1.64 2.21
N ALA A 74 17.42 2.68 3.02
CA ALA A 74 18.52 2.81 3.97
C ALA A 74 18.33 1.97 5.27
N ARG A 75 17.34 1.06 5.31
CA ARG A 75 17.01 0.21 6.46
C ARG A 75 16.69 0.98 7.74
N THR A 76 16.15 2.19 7.59
CA THR A 76 15.68 2.99 8.70
C THR A 76 14.27 2.56 9.08
N ASP A 77 14.02 2.41 10.38
CA ASP A 77 12.69 2.16 10.91
C ASP A 77 11.80 3.41 10.76
N ILE A 78 11.01 3.43 9.70
CA ILE A 78 10.06 4.51 9.42
C ILE A 78 8.88 4.55 10.40
N GLY A 79 8.62 3.47 11.13
CA GLY A 79 7.65 3.46 12.23
C GLY A 79 8.12 4.33 13.40
N VAL A 80 9.43 4.43 13.61
CA VAL A 80 10.04 5.28 14.64
C VAL A 80 10.28 6.70 14.12
N VAL A 81 10.83 6.85 12.91
CA VAL A 81 11.21 8.17 12.36
C VAL A 81 10.00 8.94 11.84
N TYR A 82 9.02 8.25 11.23
CA TYR A 82 7.83 8.86 10.65
C TYR A 82 6.53 8.22 11.18
N PRO A 83 6.28 8.23 12.50
CA PRO A 83 5.21 7.44 13.12
C PRO A 83 3.80 7.84 12.66
N LYS A 84 3.59 9.10 12.25
CA LYS A 84 2.32 9.57 11.68
C LYS A 84 2.14 9.08 10.25
N PHE A 85 3.18 9.19 9.44
CA PHE A 85 3.16 8.76 8.04
C PHE A 85 3.04 7.23 7.94
N TYR A 86 3.79 6.50 8.77
CA TYR A 86 3.70 5.04 8.84
C TYR A 86 2.28 4.57 9.17
N ARG A 87 1.62 5.21 10.15
CA ARG A 87 0.20 4.93 10.44
C ARG A 87 -0.71 5.20 9.25
N GLN A 88 -0.52 6.33 8.55
CA GLN A 88 -1.27 6.65 7.33
C GLN A 88 -1.07 5.59 6.25
N LEU A 89 0.16 5.13 6.10
CA LEU A 89 0.53 4.10 5.14
C LEU A 89 -0.10 2.74 5.50
N LEU A 90 -0.26 2.43 6.79
CA LEU A 90 -0.98 1.23 7.23
C LEU A 90 -2.52 1.32 7.06
N VAL A 91 -3.14 2.51 7.03
CA VAL A 91 -4.60 2.65 6.82
C VAL A 91 -4.99 2.90 5.38
N ASN A 92 -4.12 3.52 4.58
CA ASN A 92 -4.48 4.06 3.28
C ASN A 92 -3.90 3.20 2.14
N PRO A 93 -4.72 2.35 1.49
CA PRO A 93 -4.25 1.47 0.42
C PRO A 93 -3.72 2.24 -0.81
N LEU A 94 -4.23 3.45 -1.09
CA LEU A 94 -3.72 4.28 -2.19
C LEU A 94 -2.32 4.84 -1.87
N LEU A 95 -2.08 5.21 -0.61
CA LEU A 95 -0.75 5.65 -0.17
C LEU A 95 0.25 4.49 -0.20
N ARG A 96 -0.17 3.27 0.16
CA ARG A 96 0.65 2.06 0.00
C ARG A 96 1.04 1.82 -1.43
N GLN A 97 0.08 1.90 -2.35
CA GLN A 97 0.36 1.73 -3.78
C GLN A 97 1.39 2.75 -4.26
N ALA A 98 1.21 4.03 -3.91
CA ALA A 98 2.15 5.08 -4.29
C ALA A 98 3.55 4.84 -3.69
N PHE A 99 3.62 4.38 -2.43
CA PHE A 99 4.87 4.03 -1.77
C PHE A 99 5.58 2.85 -2.43
N VAL A 100 4.87 1.77 -2.72
CA VAL A 100 5.42 0.60 -3.41
C VAL A 100 5.95 1.00 -4.78
N GLN A 101 5.17 1.76 -5.56
CA GLN A 101 5.64 2.29 -6.84
C GLN A 101 6.90 3.16 -6.70
N GLN A 102 6.98 3.99 -5.66
CA GLN A 102 8.15 4.81 -5.40
C GLN A 102 9.39 3.96 -5.08
N ILE A 103 9.23 2.92 -4.25
CA ILE A 103 10.32 1.97 -3.94
C ILE A 103 10.76 1.23 -5.21
N THR A 104 9.83 0.69 -5.99
CA THR A 104 10.15 -0.01 -7.24
C THR A 104 10.85 0.89 -8.26
N GLN A 105 10.49 2.18 -8.32
CA GLN A 105 11.19 3.15 -9.17
C GLN A 105 12.63 3.43 -8.70
N LEU A 106 12.84 3.48 -7.38
CA LEU A 106 14.16 3.75 -6.80
C LEU A 106 15.06 2.50 -6.79
N GLN A 107 14.47 1.32 -6.66
CA GLN A 107 15.18 0.05 -6.60
C GLN A 107 14.35 -1.07 -7.24
N PRO A 108 14.46 -1.26 -8.57
CA PRO A 108 13.64 -2.22 -9.32
C PRO A 108 13.94 -3.68 -8.96
N ASP A 109 15.16 -4.00 -8.49
CA ASP A 109 15.55 -5.34 -8.02
C ASP A 109 14.69 -5.88 -6.86
N LEU A 110 14.04 -5.00 -6.09
CA LEU A 110 13.13 -5.43 -5.00
C LEU A 110 11.79 -5.97 -5.51
N ASN A 111 11.57 -5.94 -6.83
CA ASN A 111 10.36 -6.43 -7.48
C ASN A 111 10.52 -7.85 -8.05
N GLU A 112 11.71 -8.43 -8.01
CA GLU A 112 11.96 -9.81 -8.43
C GLU A 112 11.89 -10.76 -7.21
N PRO A 113 11.06 -11.82 -7.27
CA PRO A 113 10.88 -12.79 -6.18
C PRO A 113 12.07 -13.72 -5.94
#